data_AF-A0A822IJ88-F1
#
_entry.id   AF-A0A822IJ88-F1
#
_cell.length_a   1.000
_cell.length_b   1.000
_cell.length_c   1.000
_cell.angle_alpha   90.00
_cell.angle_beta   90.00
_cell.angle_gamma   90.00
#
_symmetry.space_group_name_H-M   'P 1'
#
loop_
_entity.id
_entity.type
_entity.pdbx_description
1 polymer ?
#
loop_
_entity_poly.entity_id
_entity_poly.type
_entity_poly.pdbx_seq_one_letter_code
_entity_poly.pdbx_strand_id
1 'polypeptide(L)'
;MKMKNIVKLSVIVMFIMLTGNIASAMDVPVYKQGTPSVWAGDQLGTCASTIGTEGCAVTSVEMVFKYYGVQTDPRDLNNWLKGNNGYTNGCWIRWDIAAGRSGGTVQFINQYSYPNPLTTAELNLINSELDSGYPVIAEVRTSSGSQHFVVITGRSGSTYNINDPANGDKSTLNARYGNPSTAIWGIRLYHGSAAPAISILDASISPNVASPGDTLTFVYSINNPGTSNVNNVRLGARIRTYSPQGVWIDNWDNDKIEIIYPGTRNYERNFQVPSTASIGLYDAQWVLVNNADETWYTSWLSSPILTIQAQTGTISVTTNNPSATFTVTGPATYTGSGSSWTRANAPVGTYSITFASISGKNTPSDTSKTLTNGGSITFSGTYTDVGTIVGDLNGDGKVDMDEIFIAIDKFAAGTVDMDYIFAAIDAFAATA
;
A
#
# COMPACT_ATOMS: atom_id res chain seq x y z
N MET A 1 23.78 -36.26 -44.37
CA MET A 1 22.32 -36.39 -44.16
C MET A 1 22.07 -37.52 -43.17
N LYS A 2 21.72 -37.20 -41.92
CA LYS A 2 20.84 -37.94 -40.99
C LYS A 2 20.93 -37.28 -39.61
N MET A 3 19.89 -36.49 -39.30
CA MET A 3 19.61 -35.91 -37.99
C MET A 3 19.44 -37.03 -36.95
N LYS A 4 20.12 -36.91 -35.80
CA LYS A 4 19.77 -37.63 -34.58
C LYS A 4 18.80 -36.76 -33.78
N ASN A 5 17.51 -37.03 -33.90
CA ASN A 5 16.50 -36.50 -33.00
C ASN A 5 16.60 -37.25 -31.67
N ILE A 6 17.09 -36.57 -30.63
CA ILE A 6 16.92 -37.00 -29.24
C ILE A 6 15.56 -36.46 -28.80
N VAL A 7 14.56 -37.34 -28.73
CA VAL A 7 13.29 -37.05 -28.09
C VAL A 7 13.53 -37.01 -26.59
N LYS A 8 13.48 -35.81 -25.97
CA LYS A 8 13.38 -35.68 -24.52
C LYS A 8 12.00 -36.16 -24.10
N LEU A 9 11.93 -37.34 -23.49
CA LEU A 9 10.74 -37.87 -22.85
C LEU A 9 10.55 -37.13 -21.52
N SER A 10 9.69 -36.11 -21.50
CA SER A 10 9.27 -35.46 -20.25
C SER A 10 8.27 -36.36 -19.55
N VAL A 11 8.67 -36.96 -18.44
CA VAL A 11 7.79 -37.70 -17.53
C VAL A 11 6.89 -36.68 -16.82
N ILE A 12 5.63 -36.62 -17.22
CA ILE A 12 4.58 -35.91 -16.47
C ILE A 12 4.22 -36.78 -15.27
N VAL A 13 4.66 -36.39 -14.08
CA VAL A 13 4.18 -36.97 -12.83
C VAL A 13 2.78 -36.39 -12.59
N MET A 14 1.76 -37.15 -12.96
CA MET A 14 0.37 -36.86 -12.65
C MET A 14 0.12 -37.17 -11.17
N PHE A 15 0.22 -36.16 -10.33
CA PHE A 15 -0.28 -36.22 -8.95
C PHE A 15 -1.81 -36.34 -9.00
N ILE A 16 -2.33 -37.55 -8.84
CA ILE A 16 -3.74 -37.75 -8.49
C ILE A 16 -3.86 -37.36 -7.01
N MET A 17 -4.11 -36.07 -6.76
CA MET A 17 -4.66 -35.62 -5.50
C MET A 17 -6.07 -36.23 -5.41
N LEU A 18 -6.29 -37.19 -4.50
CA LEU A 18 -7.64 -37.41 -3.98
C LEU A 18 -8.01 -36.15 -3.20
N THR A 19 -8.54 -35.15 -3.89
CA THR A 19 -9.16 -34.00 -3.24
C THR A 19 -10.42 -34.50 -2.56
N GLY A 20 -10.45 -34.48 -1.22
CA GLY A 20 -11.74 -34.36 -0.55
C GLY A 20 -12.47 -33.17 -1.18
N ASN A 21 -13.75 -33.33 -1.51
CA ASN A 21 -14.54 -32.30 -2.18
C ASN A 21 -14.65 -31.07 -1.26
N ILE A 22 -13.75 -30.10 -1.43
CA ILE A 22 -13.79 -28.79 -0.79
C ILE A 22 -14.18 -27.80 -1.88
N ALA A 23 -15.47 -27.50 -1.98
CA ALA A 23 -15.90 -26.28 -2.64
C ALA A 23 -15.63 -25.13 -1.65
N SER A 24 -14.44 -24.53 -1.74
CA SER A 24 -14.13 -23.29 -1.03
C SER A 24 -15.27 -22.28 -1.23
N ALA A 25 -15.66 -21.54 -0.19
CA ALA A 25 -16.76 -20.58 -0.28
C ALA A 25 -16.58 -19.66 -1.50
N MET A 26 -17.55 -19.69 -2.42
CA MET A 26 -17.61 -18.79 -3.55
C MET A 26 -17.70 -17.36 -3.03
N ASP A 27 -17.06 -16.43 -3.73
CA ASP A 27 -17.09 -15.01 -3.38
C ASP A 27 -18.40 -14.35 -3.85
N VAL A 28 -19.52 -14.88 -3.37
CA VAL A 28 -20.83 -14.29 -3.56
C VAL A 28 -20.91 -13.06 -2.64
N PRO A 29 -21.26 -11.87 -3.18
CA PRO A 29 -21.39 -10.67 -2.37
C PRO A 29 -22.54 -10.82 -1.37
N VAL A 30 -22.46 -10.12 -0.24
CA VAL A 30 -23.52 -10.09 0.77
C VAL A 30 -24.26 -8.77 0.70
N TYR A 31 -25.59 -8.83 0.54
CA TYR A 31 -26.46 -7.67 0.60
C TYR A 31 -27.43 -7.80 1.76
N LYS A 32 -27.58 -6.72 2.53
CA LYS A 32 -28.61 -6.60 3.54
C LYS A 32 -29.91 -6.11 2.90
N GLN A 33 -31.05 -6.67 3.26
CA GLN A 33 -32.35 -6.20 2.75
C GLN A 33 -32.82 -4.95 3.51
N GLY A 34 -32.57 -4.90 4.82
CA GLY A 34 -33.03 -3.83 5.73
C GLY A 34 -32.00 -2.71 5.95
N THR A 35 -32.35 -1.75 6.82
CA THR A 35 -31.48 -0.63 7.22
C THR A 35 -30.10 -1.12 7.68
N PRO A 36 -28.98 -0.50 7.26
CA PRO A 36 -28.87 0.82 6.61
C PRO A 36 -28.92 0.82 5.07
N SER A 37 -29.35 -0.27 4.44
CA SER A 37 -29.36 -0.35 2.98
C SER A 37 -30.28 0.70 2.35
N VAL A 38 -29.82 1.34 1.27
CA VAL A 38 -30.53 2.46 0.62
C VAL A 38 -31.89 2.07 0.03
N TRP A 39 -32.11 0.79 -0.21
CA TRP A 39 -33.34 0.20 -0.76
C TRP A 39 -34.32 -0.30 0.32
N ALA A 40 -33.96 -0.27 1.60
CA ALA A 40 -34.77 -0.87 2.67
C ALA A 40 -36.20 -0.30 2.76
N GLY A 41 -36.39 0.97 2.40
CA GLY A 41 -37.69 1.65 2.39
C GLY A 41 -38.49 1.48 1.10
N ASP A 42 -37.95 0.84 0.05
CA ASP A 42 -38.65 0.71 -1.23
C ASP A 42 -39.78 -0.30 -1.11
N GLN A 43 -40.93 0.01 -1.71
CA GLN A 43 -42.03 -0.93 -1.84
C GLN A 43 -41.56 -2.21 -2.55
N LEU A 44 -41.84 -3.37 -1.96
CA LEU A 44 -41.53 -4.68 -2.55
C LEU A 44 -42.64 -5.08 -3.53
N GLY A 45 -42.28 -5.36 -4.79
CA GLY A 45 -43.24 -5.69 -5.83
C GLY A 45 -44.40 -4.70 -5.88
N THR A 46 -45.62 -5.19 -5.79
CA THR A 46 -46.85 -4.37 -5.73
C THR A 46 -47.64 -4.56 -4.44
N CYS A 47 -47.03 -5.13 -3.39
CA CYS A 47 -47.68 -5.27 -2.07
C CYS A 47 -47.43 -4.05 -1.16
N ALA A 48 -47.97 -4.08 0.06
CA ALA A 48 -47.79 -3.01 1.04
C ALA A 48 -46.44 -3.06 1.80
N SER A 49 -45.71 -4.18 1.70
CA SER A 49 -44.41 -4.40 2.37
C SER A 49 -43.27 -3.68 1.66
N THR A 50 -42.12 -3.57 2.33
CA THR A 50 -40.88 -3.04 1.74
C THR A 50 -39.84 -4.12 1.51
N ILE A 51 -38.80 -3.81 0.73
CA ILE A 51 -37.62 -4.69 0.59
C ILE A 51 -37.01 -4.94 1.98
N GLY A 52 -36.96 -3.92 2.85
CA GLY A 52 -36.43 -4.07 4.19
C GLY A 52 -37.16 -5.08 5.05
N THR A 53 -38.50 -5.12 4.97
CA THR A 53 -39.31 -6.01 5.82
C THR A 53 -39.43 -7.42 5.26
N GLU A 54 -39.59 -7.58 3.94
CA GLU A 54 -39.93 -8.88 3.32
C GLU A 54 -39.13 -9.21 2.04
N GLY A 55 -38.03 -8.48 1.78
CA GLY A 55 -37.26 -8.59 0.54
C GLY A 55 -36.18 -9.68 0.50
N CYS A 56 -36.25 -10.71 1.34
CA CYS A 56 -35.21 -11.74 1.41
C CYS A 56 -35.01 -12.49 0.08
N ALA A 57 -36.11 -12.75 -0.65
CA ALA A 57 -36.07 -13.39 -1.96
C ALA A 57 -35.35 -12.54 -3.02
N VAL A 58 -35.77 -11.29 -3.21
CA VAL A 58 -35.18 -10.40 -4.23
C VAL A 58 -33.72 -10.10 -3.93
N THR A 59 -33.38 -9.90 -2.65
CA THR A 59 -31.99 -9.67 -2.21
C THR A 59 -31.12 -10.90 -2.42
N SER A 60 -31.67 -12.11 -2.22
CA SER A 60 -30.95 -13.37 -2.49
C SER A 60 -30.70 -13.60 -3.98
N VAL A 61 -31.68 -13.33 -4.84
CA VAL A 61 -31.51 -13.40 -6.30
C VAL A 61 -30.43 -12.41 -6.75
N GLU A 62 -30.46 -11.20 -6.21
CA GLU A 62 -29.49 -10.17 -6.52
C GLU A 62 -28.05 -10.58 -6.16
N MET A 63 -27.81 -11.15 -4.97
CA MET A 63 -26.49 -11.66 -4.59
C MET A 63 -25.95 -12.70 -5.60
N VAL A 64 -26.82 -13.61 -6.06
CA VAL A 64 -26.47 -14.62 -7.08
C VAL A 64 -26.22 -13.99 -8.46
N PHE A 65 -27.02 -13.00 -8.87
CA PHE A 65 -26.84 -12.32 -10.15
C PHE A 65 -25.56 -11.50 -10.18
N LYS A 66 -25.23 -10.84 -9.06
CA LYS A 66 -23.98 -10.10 -8.92
C LYS A 66 -22.77 -11.04 -8.97
N TYR A 67 -22.86 -12.22 -8.35
CA TYR A 67 -21.84 -13.28 -8.48
C TYR A 67 -21.61 -13.67 -9.94
N TYR A 68 -22.65 -13.71 -10.77
CA TYR A 68 -22.55 -13.94 -12.21
C TYR A 68 -22.25 -12.68 -13.05
N GLY A 69 -21.90 -11.57 -12.42
CA GLY A 69 -21.44 -10.34 -13.10
C GLY A 69 -22.54 -9.42 -13.62
N VAL A 70 -23.81 -9.69 -13.30
CA VAL A 70 -24.92 -8.81 -13.67
C VAL A 70 -24.82 -7.51 -12.87
N GLN A 71 -24.88 -6.36 -13.55
CA GLN A 71 -24.88 -5.04 -12.91
C GLN A 71 -26.30 -4.67 -12.50
N THR A 72 -26.60 -4.95 -11.23
CA THR A 72 -27.88 -4.71 -10.57
C THR A 72 -27.63 -4.53 -9.06
N ASP A 73 -28.70 -4.17 -8.34
CA ASP A 73 -28.82 -4.16 -6.89
C ASP A 73 -30.27 -4.55 -6.51
N PRO A 74 -30.62 -4.71 -5.21
CA PRO A 74 -31.96 -5.17 -4.85
C PRO A 74 -33.08 -4.20 -5.29
N ARG A 75 -32.82 -2.89 -5.37
CA ARG A 75 -33.77 -1.90 -5.87
C ARG A 75 -33.96 -2.05 -7.38
N ASP A 76 -32.87 -2.17 -8.12
CA ASP A 76 -32.88 -2.32 -9.58
C ASP A 76 -33.63 -3.58 -10.01
N LEU A 77 -33.34 -4.72 -9.37
CA LEU A 77 -34.04 -5.97 -9.65
C LEU A 77 -35.53 -5.87 -9.30
N ASN A 78 -35.87 -5.35 -8.11
CA ASN A 78 -37.26 -5.15 -7.69
C ASN A 78 -38.05 -4.30 -8.70
N ASN A 79 -37.48 -3.16 -9.12
CA ASN A 79 -38.12 -2.26 -10.09
C ASN A 79 -38.27 -2.91 -11.47
N TRP A 80 -37.25 -3.63 -11.94
CA TRP A 80 -37.33 -4.35 -13.21
C TRP A 80 -38.41 -5.44 -13.16
N LEU A 81 -38.51 -6.20 -12.08
CA LEU A 81 -39.54 -7.23 -11.90
C LEU A 81 -40.96 -6.63 -11.92
N LYS A 82 -41.19 -5.47 -11.28
CA LYS A 82 -42.50 -4.78 -11.34
C LYS A 82 -42.91 -4.46 -12.78
N GLY A 83 -41.95 -4.02 -13.61
CA GLY A 83 -42.18 -3.69 -15.01
C GLY A 83 -42.32 -4.90 -15.95
N ASN A 84 -41.89 -6.10 -15.53
CA ASN A 84 -41.79 -7.28 -16.39
C ASN A 84 -42.67 -8.45 -15.91
N ASN A 85 -43.75 -8.15 -15.17
CA ASN A 85 -44.66 -9.15 -14.62
C ASN A 85 -43.91 -10.18 -13.74
N GLY A 86 -42.87 -9.74 -13.04
CA GLY A 86 -41.96 -10.58 -12.25
C GLY A 86 -42.47 -10.93 -10.85
N TYR A 87 -43.70 -10.55 -10.51
CA TYR A 87 -44.33 -10.83 -9.23
C TYR A 87 -45.70 -11.52 -9.40
N THR A 88 -46.04 -12.38 -8.45
CA THR A 88 -47.39 -12.90 -8.20
C THR A 88 -47.82 -12.54 -6.77
N ASN A 89 -49.12 -12.49 -6.50
CA ASN A 89 -49.67 -12.17 -5.17
C ASN A 89 -49.04 -10.91 -4.51
N GLY A 90 -48.71 -9.91 -5.31
CA GLY A 90 -48.08 -8.67 -4.88
C GLY A 90 -46.55 -8.75 -4.73
N CYS A 91 -46.03 -9.67 -3.91
CA CYS A 91 -44.60 -9.72 -3.56
C CYS A 91 -43.89 -11.05 -3.82
N TRP A 92 -44.57 -12.07 -4.34
CA TRP A 92 -43.93 -13.35 -4.61
C TRP A 92 -43.18 -13.29 -5.93
N ILE A 93 -41.86 -13.41 -5.87
CA ILE A 93 -41.01 -13.35 -7.05
C ILE A 93 -41.31 -14.53 -7.99
N ARG A 94 -41.39 -14.25 -9.29
CA ARG A 94 -41.33 -15.27 -10.36
C ARG A 94 -39.86 -15.51 -10.72
N TRP A 95 -39.29 -16.61 -10.19
CA TRP A 95 -37.87 -16.93 -10.30
C TRP A 95 -37.40 -17.07 -11.75
N ASP A 96 -38.22 -17.69 -12.60
CA ASP A 96 -37.97 -17.83 -14.04
C ASP A 96 -37.86 -16.47 -14.75
N ILE A 97 -38.73 -15.52 -14.41
CA ILE A 97 -38.74 -14.18 -14.99
C ILE A 97 -37.55 -13.36 -14.52
N ALA A 98 -37.12 -13.53 -13.27
CA ALA A 98 -36.00 -12.78 -12.71
C ALA A 98 -34.72 -12.96 -13.55
N ALA A 99 -34.47 -14.16 -14.07
CA ALA A 99 -33.32 -14.42 -14.94
C ALA A 99 -33.26 -13.49 -16.16
N GLY A 100 -34.41 -13.00 -16.66
CA GLY A 100 -34.48 -12.04 -17.76
C GLY A 100 -33.77 -10.70 -17.48
N ARG A 101 -33.64 -10.29 -16.21
CA ARG A 101 -32.88 -9.07 -15.82
C ARG A 101 -31.41 -9.15 -16.24
N SER A 102 -30.88 -10.36 -16.38
CA SER A 102 -29.48 -10.62 -16.72
C SER A 102 -29.16 -10.44 -18.21
N GLY A 103 -30.18 -10.25 -19.06
CA GLY A 103 -29.99 -10.17 -20.52
C GLY A 103 -29.43 -11.45 -21.14
N GLY A 104 -29.60 -12.60 -20.50
CA GLY A 104 -29.09 -13.90 -20.95
C GLY A 104 -27.79 -14.37 -20.29
N THR A 105 -27.21 -13.56 -19.39
CA THR A 105 -26.00 -13.94 -18.62
C THR A 105 -26.29 -15.04 -17.58
N VAL A 106 -27.52 -15.06 -17.07
CA VAL A 106 -27.99 -16.00 -16.05
C VAL A 106 -29.21 -16.74 -16.56
N GLN A 107 -29.21 -18.06 -16.40
CA GLN A 107 -30.33 -18.94 -16.72
C GLN A 107 -30.98 -19.44 -15.43
N PHE A 108 -32.31 -19.36 -15.35
CA PHE A 108 -33.05 -20.08 -14.33
C PHE A 108 -33.11 -21.57 -14.70
N ILE A 109 -32.70 -22.42 -13.78
CA ILE A 109 -32.60 -23.86 -14.01
C ILE A 109 -33.83 -24.56 -13.49
N ASN A 110 -34.09 -24.42 -12.19
CA ASN A 110 -35.24 -25.05 -11.56
C ASN A 110 -35.52 -24.49 -10.16
N GLN A 111 -36.70 -24.83 -9.64
CA GLN A 111 -37.07 -24.70 -8.24
C GLN A 111 -37.49 -26.07 -7.68
N TYR A 112 -37.04 -26.38 -6.48
CA TYR A 112 -37.43 -27.59 -5.75
C TYR A 112 -38.06 -27.20 -4.43
N SER A 113 -39.10 -27.94 -4.00
CA SER A 113 -39.81 -27.70 -2.75
C SER A 113 -39.84 -28.97 -1.90
N TYR A 114 -39.59 -28.80 -0.60
CA TYR A 114 -39.55 -29.86 0.41
C TYR A 114 -40.58 -29.52 1.51
N PRO A 115 -41.90 -29.64 1.21
CA PRO A 115 -42.96 -29.01 1.99
C PRO A 115 -43.26 -29.67 3.34
N ASN A 116 -42.62 -30.79 3.68
CA ASN A 116 -42.85 -31.51 4.94
C ASN A 116 -41.50 -31.86 5.60
N PRO A 117 -41.36 -31.75 6.94
CA PRO A 117 -40.17 -32.23 7.67
C PRO A 117 -39.78 -33.71 7.41
N LEU A 118 -40.67 -34.52 6.83
CA LEU A 118 -40.38 -35.89 6.39
C LEU A 118 -39.72 -35.98 4.99
N THR A 119 -39.78 -34.91 4.19
CA THR A 119 -39.04 -34.80 2.92
C THR A 119 -37.78 -33.99 3.19
N THR A 120 -36.63 -34.65 3.19
CA THR A 120 -35.35 -33.98 3.39
C THR A 120 -34.87 -33.32 2.11
N ALA A 121 -34.22 -32.17 2.23
CA ALA A 121 -33.56 -31.52 1.11
C ALA A 121 -32.57 -32.46 0.41
N GLU A 122 -32.52 -32.38 -0.91
CA GLU A 122 -31.63 -33.18 -1.75
C GLU A 122 -30.18 -32.67 -1.63
N LEU A 123 -29.51 -32.97 -0.52
CA LEU A 123 -28.16 -32.46 -0.24
C LEU A 123 -27.15 -32.85 -1.33
N ASN A 124 -27.33 -33.98 -2.02
CA ASN A 124 -26.47 -34.35 -3.15
C ASN A 124 -26.60 -33.38 -4.33
N LEU A 125 -27.81 -32.91 -4.63
CA LEU A 125 -28.03 -31.90 -5.65
C LEU A 125 -27.38 -30.58 -5.24
N ILE A 126 -27.66 -30.10 -4.01
CA ILE A 126 -27.05 -28.88 -3.48
C ILE A 126 -25.51 -28.97 -3.52
N ASN A 127 -24.95 -30.10 -3.10
CA ASN A 127 -23.51 -30.32 -3.14
C ASN A 127 -22.97 -30.26 -4.57
N SER A 128 -23.65 -30.89 -5.54
CA SER A 128 -23.22 -30.86 -6.94
C SER A 128 -23.24 -29.45 -7.55
N GLU A 129 -24.22 -28.63 -7.17
CA GLU A 129 -24.31 -27.22 -7.58
C GLU A 129 -23.13 -26.42 -7.01
N LEU A 130 -22.91 -26.52 -5.69
CA LEU A 130 -21.83 -25.80 -5.02
C LEU A 130 -20.44 -26.24 -5.50
N ASP A 131 -20.24 -27.55 -5.69
CA ASP A 131 -18.98 -28.12 -6.19
C ASP A 131 -18.71 -27.72 -7.66
N SER A 132 -19.76 -27.32 -8.40
CA SER A 132 -19.67 -26.79 -9.76
C SER A 132 -19.55 -25.27 -9.83
N GLY A 133 -19.50 -24.59 -8.68
CA GLY A 133 -19.42 -23.12 -8.62
C GLY A 133 -20.75 -22.41 -8.81
N TYR A 134 -21.87 -23.06 -8.51
CA TYR A 134 -23.20 -22.46 -8.58
C TYR A 134 -23.78 -22.23 -7.18
N PRO A 135 -23.94 -20.97 -6.72
CA PRO A 135 -24.57 -20.68 -5.44
C PRO A 135 -26.07 -21.02 -5.47
N VAL A 136 -26.58 -21.49 -4.33
CA VAL A 136 -27.95 -22.01 -4.22
C VAL A 136 -28.78 -21.10 -3.33
N ILE A 137 -29.92 -20.61 -3.82
CA ILE A 137 -30.86 -19.86 -2.96
C ILE A 137 -31.73 -20.87 -2.20
N ALA A 138 -31.59 -20.93 -0.89
CA ALA A 138 -32.32 -21.84 -0.02
C ALA A 138 -33.47 -21.14 0.70
N GLU A 139 -34.64 -21.77 0.70
CA GLU A 139 -35.72 -21.46 1.62
C GLU A 139 -35.46 -22.11 2.96
N VAL A 140 -35.60 -21.33 4.02
CA VAL A 140 -35.53 -21.78 5.39
C VAL A 140 -36.75 -21.29 6.17
N ARG A 141 -36.85 -21.69 7.43
CA ARG A 141 -37.82 -21.15 8.38
C ARG A 141 -37.08 -20.37 9.44
N THR A 142 -37.54 -19.17 9.74
CA THR A 142 -37.06 -18.40 10.90
C THR A 142 -37.43 -19.10 12.20
N SER A 143 -36.91 -18.63 13.33
CA SER A 143 -37.33 -19.10 14.65
C SER A 143 -38.84 -18.89 14.91
N SER A 144 -39.47 -17.91 14.28
CA SER A 144 -40.93 -17.68 14.31
C SER A 144 -41.72 -18.57 13.33
N GLY A 145 -41.06 -19.45 12.58
CA GLY A 145 -41.68 -20.30 11.57
C GLY A 145 -42.03 -19.58 10.26
N SER A 146 -41.62 -18.32 10.09
CA SER A 146 -41.86 -17.55 8.87
C SER A 146 -40.92 -18.01 7.75
N GLN A 147 -41.38 -17.90 6.49
CA GLN A 147 -40.54 -18.18 5.33
C GLN A 147 -39.40 -17.16 5.23
N HIS A 148 -38.20 -17.64 4.92
CA HIS A 148 -37.03 -16.80 4.69
C HIS A 148 -36.14 -17.39 3.59
N PHE A 149 -35.36 -16.54 2.92
CA PHE A 149 -34.42 -16.94 1.87
C PHE A 149 -33.01 -16.50 2.21
N VAL A 150 -32.06 -17.42 2.02
CA VAL A 150 -30.61 -17.18 2.15
C VAL A 150 -29.88 -17.77 0.95
N VAL A 151 -28.65 -17.35 0.71
CA VAL A 151 -27.82 -17.90 -0.37
C VAL A 151 -26.77 -18.81 0.23
N ILE A 152 -26.74 -20.08 -0.17
CA ILE A 152 -25.67 -21.01 0.14
C ILE A 152 -24.52 -20.76 -0.83
N THR A 153 -23.35 -20.43 -0.30
CA THR A 153 -22.19 -19.94 -1.07
C THR A 153 -21.06 -20.96 -1.15
N GLY A 154 -21.16 -22.07 -0.45
CA GLY A 154 -20.17 -23.16 -0.52
C GLY A 154 -20.33 -24.13 0.62
N ARG A 155 -19.47 -25.15 0.65
CA ARG A 155 -19.53 -26.18 1.68
C ARG A 155 -18.15 -26.72 2.06
N SER A 156 -18.02 -27.14 3.32
CA SER A 156 -16.90 -27.94 3.79
C SER A 156 -17.46 -29.14 4.55
N GLY A 157 -17.43 -30.31 3.91
CA GLY A 157 -18.10 -31.50 4.42
C GLY A 157 -19.61 -31.29 4.54
N SER A 158 -20.14 -31.33 5.76
CA SER A 158 -21.55 -31.11 6.10
C SER A 158 -21.88 -29.69 6.56
N THR A 159 -20.90 -28.79 6.53
CA THR A 159 -21.06 -27.37 6.89
C THR A 159 -21.32 -26.55 5.63
N TYR A 160 -22.42 -25.79 5.60
CA TYR A 160 -22.83 -24.99 4.46
C TYR A 160 -22.71 -23.51 4.79
N ASN A 161 -21.86 -22.79 4.07
CA ASN A 161 -21.68 -21.35 4.23
C ASN A 161 -22.85 -20.62 3.59
N ILE A 162 -23.34 -19.56 4.24
CA ILE A 162 -24.46 -18.77 3.76
C ILE A 162 -24.19 -17.27 3.82
N ASN A 163 -24.79 -16.53 2.88
CA ASN A 163 -25.06 -15.10 3.00
C ASN A 163 -26.55 -14.93 3.34
N ASP A 164 -26.85 -14.18 4.41
CA ASP A 164 -28.21 -13.98 4.89
C ASP A 164 -28.64 -12.51 4.72
N PRO A 165 -29.67 -12.23 3.89
CA PRO A 165 -30.09 -10.86 3.62
C PRO A 165 -30.78 -10.16 4.80
N ALA A 166 -31.40 -10.89 5.74
CA ALA A 166 -32.05 -10.26 6.89
C ALA A 166 -31.00 -9.61 7.82
N ASN A 167 -29.92 -10.34 8.07
CA ASN A 167 -28.82 -9.90 8.92
C ASN A 167 -27.82 -9.02 8.16
N GLY A 168 -27.61 -9.30 6.86
CA GLY A 168 -26.58 -8.68 6.04
C GLY A 168 -25.19 -9.23 6.34
N ASP A 169 -25.08 -10.51 6.71
CA ASP A 169 -23.85 -11.13 7.17
C ASP A 169 -23.59 -12.50 6.52
N LYS A 170 -22.37 -12.99 6.71
CA LYS A 170 -21.94 -14.34 6.34
C LYS A 170 -22.01 -15.24 7.57
N SER A 171 -22.52 -16.46 7.42
CA SER A 171 -22.62 -17.44 8.51
C SER A 171 -22.61 -18.87 7.97
N THR A 172 -23.05 -19.84 8.77
CA THR A 172 -23.35 -21.20 8.29
C THR A 172 -24.82 -21.51 8.51
N LEU A 173 -25.42 -22.23 7.57
CA LEU A 173 -26.79 -22.71 7.69
C LEU A 173 -26.94 -23.58 8.94
N ASN A 174 -25.94 -24.43 9.20
CA ASN A 174 -25.85 -25.30 10.37
C ASN A 174 -26.02 -24.54 11.68
N ALA A 175 -25.29 -23.44 11.85
CA ALA A 175 -25.33 -22.67 13.10
C ALA A 175 -26.62 -21.85 13.24
N ARG A 176 -27.18 -21.33 12.13
CA ARG A 176 -28.31 -20.40 12.19
C ARG A 176 -29.67 -21.08 12.11
N TYR A 177 -29.80 -22.11 11.29
CA TYR A 177 -31.08 -22.78 11.00
C TYR A 177 -31.08 -24.27 11.36
N GLY A 178 -29.95 -24.83 11.78
CA GLY A 178 -29.84 -26.23 12.19
C GLY A 178 -29.48 -27.17 11.05
N ASN A 179 -29.90 -28.44 11.13
CA ASN A 179 -29.48 -29.48 10.19
C ASN A 179 -29.94 -29.15 8.75
N PRO A 180 -29.04 -28.99 7.76
CA PRO A 180 -29.39 -28.63 6.39
C PRO A 180 -30.44 -29.52 5.73
N SER A 181 -30.43 -30.82 6.02
CA SER A 181 -31.38 -31.78 5.44
C SER A 181 -32.84 -31.50 5.82
N THR A 182 -33.09 -30.90 6.99
CA THR A 182 -34.42 -30.61 7.52
C THR A 182 -34.73 -29.11 7.60
N ALA A 183 -33.69 -28.27 7.62
CA ALA A 183 -33.80 -26.82 7.70
C ALA A 183 -34.10 -26.16 6.34
N ILE A 184 -33.75 -26.83 5.23
CA ILE A 184 -34.00 -26.35 3.87
C ILE A 184 -35.37 -26.84 3.40
N TRP A 185 -36.27 -25.91 3.12
CA TRP A 185 -37.66 -26.15 2.69
C TRP A 185 -37.85 -26.05 1.17
N GLY A 186 -36.82 -25.63 0.46
CA GLY A 186 -36.80 -25.54 -1.00
C GLY A 186 -35.54 -24.84 -1.47
N ILE A 187 -35.25 -24.97 -2.76
CA ILE A 187 -34.09 -24.32 -3.39
C ILE A 187 -34.47 -23.70 -4.73
N ARG A 188 -33.75 -22.67 -5.13
CA ARG A 188 -33.80 -22.10 -6.49
C ARG A 188 -32.40 -22.09 -7.07
N LEU A 189 -32.32 -22.58 -8.29
CA LEU A 189 -31.08 -22.76 -9.02
C LEU A 189 -31.04 -21.80 -10.20
N TYR A 190 -29.97 -21.01 -10.23
CA TYR A 190 -29.60 -20.19 -11.37
C TYR A 190 -28.18 -20.56 -11.77
N HIS A 191 -27.94 -20.75 -13.06
CA HIS A 191 -26.60 -20.94 -13.61
C HIS A 191 -26.18 -19.71 -14.39
N GLY A 192 -24.90 -19.40 -14.30
CA GLY A 192 -24.23 -18.36 -15.05
C GLY A 192 -22.74 -18.61 -14.99
N SER A 193 -21.96 -17.86 -15.75
CA SER A 193 -20.52 -17.82 -15.51
C SER A 193 -20.24 -16.87 -14.37
N ALA A 194 -19.46 -17.31 -13.37
CA ALA A 194 -18.97 -16.40 -12.33
C ALA A 194 -18.34 -15.16 -12.99
N ALA A 195 -18.60 -13.99 -12.42
CA ALA A 195 -18.06 -12.73 -12.92
C ALA A 195 -16.55 -12.90 -13.10
N PRO A 196 -15.99 -12.62 -14.29
CA PRO A 196 -14.55 -12.68 -14.46
C PRO A 196 -13.90 -11.70 -13.49
N ALA A 197 -13.17 -12.23 -12.51
CA ALA A 197 -12.48 -11.41 -11.54
C ALA A 197 -11.38 -10.62 -12.25
N ILE A 198 -11.27 -9.32 -11.93
CA ILE A 198 -10.14 -8.51 -12.37
C ILE A 198 -8.86 -9.10 -11.80
N SER A 199 -7.79 -9.12 -12.59
CA SER A 199 -6.49 -9.65 -12.19
C SER A 199 -5.39 -8.62 -12.40
N ILE A 200 -4.36 -8.65 -11.55
CA ILE A 200 -3.10 -7.95 -11.83
C ILE A 200 -2.26 -8.90 -12.69
N LEU A 201 -1.88 -8.47 -13.89
CA LEU A 201 -1.03 -9.21 -14.82
C LEU A 201 0.45 -8.90 -14.64
N ASP A 202 0.75 -7.68 -14.23
CA ASP A 202 2.11 -7.20 -13.96
C ASP A 202 2.06 -6.00 -13.00
N ALA A 203 3.16 -5.75 -12.29
CA ALA A 203 3.23 -4.69 -11.29
C ALA A 203 4.65 -4.11 -11.19
N SER A 204 4.76 -2.79 -11.05
CA SER A 204 6.06 -2.11 -10.94
C SER A 204 6.02 -0.90 -10.01
N ILE A 205 7.20 -0.46 -9.57
CA ILE A 205 7.42 0.71 -8.71
C ILE A 205 8.38 1.66 -9.41
N SER A 206 8.08 2.96 -9.36
CA SER A 206 8.98 4.02 -9.80
C SER A 206 9.04 5.17 -8.79
N PRO A 207 10.24 5.63 -8.36
CA PRO A 207 11.52 4.97 -8.56
C PRO A 207 11.62 3.66 -7.74
N ASN A 208 12.46 2.71 -8.16
CA ASN A 208 12.73 1.49 -7.40
C ASN A 208 13.92 1.63 -6.41
N VAL A 209 14.53 2.81 -6.36
CA VAL A 209 15.49 3.24 -5.34
C VAL A 209 15.00 4.57 -4.79
N ALA A 210 14.80 4.63 -3.47
CA ALA A 210 14.23 5.78 -2.79
C ALA A 210 14.84 5.95 -1.39
N SER A 211 14.46 7.00 -0.71
CA SER A 211 14.83 7.29 0.67
C SER A 211 13.61 7.37 1.58
N PRO A 212 13.78 7.28 2.91
CA PRO A 212 12.69 7.52 3.85
C PRO A 212 12.08 8.89 3.60
N GLY A 213 10.75 9.00 3.52
CA GLY A 213 10.05 10.24 3.20
C GLY A 213 9.88 10.54 1.71
N ASP A 214 10.43 9.73 0.81
CA ASP A 214 10.16 9.89 -0.63
C ASP A 214 8.76 9.36 -1.01
N THR A 215 8.24 9.85 -2.14
CA THR A 215 7.01 9.34 -2.74
C THR A 215 7.36 8.38 -3.90
N LEU A 216 6.76 7.20 -3.88
CA LEU A 216 6.83 6.20 -4.96
C LEU A 216 5.54 6.21 -5.77
N THR A 217 5.61 5.76 -7.01
CA THR A 217 4.45 5.43 -7.84
C THR A 217 4.37 3.92 -7.97
N PHE A 218 3.26 3.33 -7.51
CA PHE A 218 2.91 1.94 -7.74
C PHE A 218 2.07 1.86 -9.01
N VAL A 219 2.50 1.06 -9.98
CA VAL A 219 1.81 0.82 -11.24
C VAL A 219 1.26 -0.61 -11.26
N TYR A 220 0.00 -0.74 -11.68
CA TYR A 220 -0.77 -1.98 -11.76
C TYR A 220 -1.16 -2.20 -13.22
N SER A 221 -0.70 -3.27 -13.86
CA SER A 221 -1.27 -3.73 -15.12
C SER A 221 -2.46 -4.63 -14.80
N ILE A 222 -3.68 -4.09 -14.90
CA ILE A 222 -4.91 -4.77 -14.49
C ILE A 222 -5.65 -5.22 -15.75
N ASN A 223 -6.05 -6.49 -15.78
CA ASN A 223 -6.96 -7.03 -16.77
C ASN A 223 -8.35 -7.21 -16.18
N ASN A 224 -9.33 -6.58 -16.83
CA ASN A 224 -10.74 -6.89 -16.64
C ASN A 224 -11.20 -7.78 -17.82
N PRO A 225 -11.42 -9.08 -17.60
CA PRO A 225 -11.85 -9.98 -18.68
C PRO A 225 -13.33 -9.81 -19.05
N GLY A 226 -14.10 -9.05 -18.27
CA GLY A 226 -15.51 -8.80 -18.51
C GLY A 226 -15.76 -7.75 -19.59
N THR A 227 -17.02 -7.64 -20.00
CA THR A 227 -17.48 -6.64 -21.00
C THR A 227 -17.98 -5.35 -20.37
N SER A 228 -18.00 -5.26 -19.04
CA SER A 228 -18.51 -4.12 -18.26
C SER A 228 -17.44 -3.59 -17.31
N ASN A 229 -17.54 -2.31 -16.94
CA ASN A 229 -16.64 -1.70 -15.96
C ASN A 229 -16.84 -2.30 -14.56
N VAL A 230 -15.75 -2.45 -13.80
CA VAL A 230 -15.82 -2.71 -12.36
C VAL A 230 -15.57 -1.40 -11.63
N ASN A 231 -16.61 -0.89 -10.97
CA ASN A 231 -16.53 0.37 -10.24
C ASN A 231 -16.02 0.15 -8.82
N ASN A 232 -15.56 1.23 -8.18
CA ASN A 232 -15.23 1.27 -6.75
C ASN A 232 -14.08 0.31 -6.36
N VAL A 233 -13.11 0.12 -7.25
CA VAL A 233 -11.92 -0.70 -6.98
C VAL A 233 -10.86 0.16 -6.32
N ARG A 234 -10.52 -0.16 -5.07
CA ARG A 234 -9.43 0.46 -4.33
C ARG A 234 -8.10 -0.18 -4.70
N LEU A 235 -7.16 0.66 -5.13
CA LEU A 235 -5.75 0.30 -5.36
C LEU A 235 -4.99 0.42 -4.04
N GLY A 236 -4.83 -0.70 -3.34
CA GLY A 236 -4.03 -0.80 -2.12
C GLY A 236 -2.56 -1.14 -2.44
N ALA A 237 -1.64 -0.63 -1.62
CA ALA A 237 -0.21 -0.91 -1.75
C ALA A 237 0.44 -0.98 -0.36
N ARG A 238 1.40 -1.89 -0.19
CA ARG A 238 2.17 -2.03 1.05
C ARG A 238 3.59 -2.52 0.80
N ILE A 239 4.52 -2.16 1.68
CA ILE A 239 5.94 -2.57 1.62
C ILE A 239 6.37 -3.22 2.94
N ARG A 240 7.43 -4.04 2.93
CA ARG A 240 8.08 -4.56 4.15
C ARG A 240 9.55 -4.81 3.89
N THR A 241 10.38 -4.83 4.95
CA THR A 241 11.79 -5.22 4.81
C THR A 241 11.89 -6.67 4.29
N TYR A 242 12.86 -6.91 3.40
CA TYR A 242 13.09 -8.22 2.79
C TYR A 242 13.78 -9.20 3.76
N SER A 243 14.85 -8.76 4.44
CA SER A 243 15.66 -9.60 5.33
C SER A 243 16.27 -8.82 6.50
N PRO A 244 15.94 -9.16 7.77
CA PRO A 244 14.84 -10.05 8.14
C PRO A 244 13.51 -9.49 7.65
N GLN A 245 12.57 -10.39 7.38
CA GLN A 245 11.26 -9.99 6.88
C GLN A 245 10.49 -9.24 7.97
N GLY A 246 10.09 -8.01 7.65
CA GLY A 246 9.41 -7.11 8.60
C GLY A 246 7.88 -7.21 8.53
N VAL A 247 7.23 -6.38 9.34
CA VAL A 247 5.78 -6.16 9.28
C VAL A 247 5.44 -5.31 8.05
N TRP A 248 4.26 -5.55 7.47
CA TRP A 248 3.75 -4.72 6.38
C TRP A 248 3.52 -3.27 6.84
N ILE A 249 4.07 -2.35 6.07
CA ILE A 249 3.83 -0.91 6.14
C ILE A 249 2.81 -0.58 5.07
N ASP A 250 1.62 -0.19 5.51
CA ASP A 250 0.52 0.21 4.63
C ASP A 250 0.50 1.74 4.44
N ASN A 251 -0.10 2.20 3.36
CA ASN A 251 -0.28 3.62 3.05
C ASN A 251 -1.71 3.89 2.55
N TRP A 252 -2.67 3.36 3.30
CA TRP A 252 -4.12 3.48 3.13
C TRP A 252 -4.63 4.90 2.81
N ASP A 253 -4.06 5.95 3.43
CA ASP A 253 -4.45 7.35 3.18
C ASP A 253 -4.21 7.82 1.74
N ASN A 254 -3.36 7.11 0.99
CA ASN A 254 -3.07 7.38 -0.42
C ASN A 254 -3.63 6.29 -1.35
N ASP A 255 -4.49 5.40 -0.85
CA ASP A 255 -5.25 4.48 -1.70
C ASP A 255 -6.08 5.27 -2.72
N LYS A 256 -6.14 4.76 -3.95
CA LYS A 256 -6.91 5.39 -5.04
C LYS A 256 -8.10 4.52 -5.39
N ILE A 257 -9.28 5.12 -5.50
CA ILE A 257 -10.49 4.43 -5.98
C ILE A 257 -10.60 4.64 -7.48
N GLU A 258 -10.73 3.56 -8.22
CA GLU A 258 -10.72 3.54 -9.68
C GLU A 258 -11.93 2.80 -10.25
N ILE A 259 -12.21 3.12 -11.53
CA ILE A 259 -13.10 2.35 -12.40
C ILE A 259 -12.21 1.49 -13.29
N ILE A 260 -12.33 0.17 -13.19
CA ILE A 260 -11.56 -0.77 -14.01
C ILE A 260 -12.35 -1.11 -15.28
N TYR A 261 -11.96 -0.49 -16.38
CA TYR A 261 -12.56 -0.70 -17.70
C TYR A 261 -12.19 -2.07 -18.27
N PRO A 262 -13.05 -2.67 -19.12
CA PRO A 262 -12.74 -3.88 -19.89
C PRO A 262 -11.37 -3.85 -20.59
N GLY A 263 -10.73 -5.02 -20.62
CA GLY A 263 -9.40 -5.23 -21.19
C GLY A 263 -8.26 -4.97 -20.21
N THR A 264 -7.03 -4.95 -20.74
CA THR A 264 -5.81 -4.70 -19.96
C THR A 264 -5.43 -3.22 -20.01
N ARG A 265 -5.23 -2.61 -18.84
CA ARG A 265 -4.82 -1.19 -18.70
C ARG A 265 -3.90 -1.01 -17.50
N ASN A 266 -3.07 0.02 -17.57
CA ASN A 266 -2.26 0.45 -16.45
C ASN A 266 -3.03 1.44 -15.58
N TYR A 267 -2.95 1.24 -14.27
CA TYR A 267 -3.43 2.16 -13.24
C TYR A 267 -2.30 2.44 -12.27
N GLU A 268 -2.37 3.56 -11.57
CA GLU A 268 -1.31 3.97 -10.65
C GLU A 268 -1.83 4.68 -9.41
N ARG A 269 -1.04 4.60 -8.35
CA ARG A 269 -1.20 5.40 -7.13
C ARG A 269 0.14 5.78 -6.53
N ASN A 270 0.12 6.85 -5.74
CA ASN A 270 1.27 7.26 -4.97
C ASN A 270 1.38 6.42 -3.68
N PHE A 271 2.60 6.20 -3.22
CA PHE A 271 2.92 5.56 -1.96
C PHE A 271 3.97 6.39 -1.22
N GLN A 272 3.62 6.87 -0.03
CA GLN A 272 4.53 7.65 0.80
C GLN A 272 5.42 6.71 1.63
N VAL A 273 6.72 6.67 1.37
CA VAL A 273 7.66 5.93 2.22
C VAL A 273 7.70 6.63 3.59
N PRO A 274 7.51 5.91 4.70
CA PRO A 274 7.61 6.52 6.03
C PRO A 274 8.98 7.17 6.22
N SER A 275 9.03 8.34 6.87
CA SER A 275 10.29 8.99 7.24
C SER A 275 11.13 8.16 8.21
N THR A 276 10.51 7.19 8.89
CA THR A 276 11.13 6.24 9.81
C THR A 276 11.51 4.91 9.16
N ALA A 277 11.34 4.77 7.84
CA ALA A 277 11.68 3.53 7.14
C ALA A 277 13.17 3.21 7.28
N SER A 278 13.49 1.97 7.65
CA SER A 278 14.86 1.50 7.75
C SER A 278 15.50 1.40 6.36
N ILE A 279 16.80 1.63 6.28
CA ILE A 279 17.58 1.40 5.05
C ILE A 279 17.62 -0.11 4.75
N GLY A 280 17.51 -0.48 3.48
CA GLY A 280 17.62 -1.86 3.04
C GLY A 280 16.76 -2.20 1.81
N LEU A 281 16.67 -3.50 1.53
CA LEU A 281 15.80 -4.05 0.49
C LEU A 281 14.39 -4.31 1.03
N TYR A 282 13.39 -4.07 0.19
CA TYR A 282 11.98 -4.18 0.52
C TYR A 282 11.23 -5.05 -0.50
N ASP A 283 10.30 -5.83 0.02
CA ASP A 283 9.19 -6.41 -0.74
C ASP A 283 8.10 -5.37 -0.94
N ALA A 284 7.28 -5.56 -1.96
CA ALA A 284 6.06 -4.77 -2.15
C ALA A 284 4.89 -5.64 -2.59
N GLN A 285 3.70 -5.28 -2.15
CA GLN A 285 2.45 -5.93 -2.54
C GLN A 285 1.43 -4.92 -3.04
N TRP A 286 0.83 -5.24 -4.19
CA TRP A 286 -0.29 -4.54 -4.82
C TRP A 286 -1.57 -5.29 -4.47
N VAL A 287 -2.63 -4.56 -4.14
CA VAL A 287 -3.90 -5.14 -3.70
C VAL A 287 -5.04 -4.47 -4.46
N LEU A 288 -5.98 -5.26 -5.00
CA LEU A 288 -7.25 -4.76 -5.52
C LEU A 288 -8.37 -5.23 -4.59
N VAL A 289 -9.10 -4.28 -4.02
CA VAL A 289 -10.21 -4.53 -3.08
C VAL A 289 -11.40 -3.66 -3.47
N ASN A 290 -12.62 -4.14 -3.24
CA ASN A 290 -13.81 -3.32 -3.38
C ASN A 290 -13.87 -2.33 -2.20
N ASN A 291 -13.92 -1.04 -2.50
CA ASN A 291 -13.89 0.01 -1.47
C ASN A 291 -15.16 0.04 -0.59
N ALA A 292 -16.30 -0.49 -1.06
CA ALA A 292 -17.58 -0.39 -0.33
C ALA A 292 -17.72 -1.47 0.74
N ASP A 293 -17.27 -2.69 0.45
CA ASP A 293 -17.48 -3.87 1.29
C ASP A 293 -16.17 -4.58 1.68
N GLU A 294 -15.03 -4.04 1.26
CA GLU A 294 -13.68 -4.57 1.54
C GLU A 294 -13.42 -5.98 0.99
N THR A 295 -14.24 -6.43 0.04
CA THR A 295 -14.05 -7.73 -0.62
C THR A 295 -12.78 -7.70 -1.49
N TRP A 296 -11.94 -8.72 -1.35
CA TRP A 296 -10.69 -8.83 -2.08
C TRP A 296 -10.93 -9.33 -3.50
N TYR A 297 -10.41 -8.61 -4.49
CA TYR A 297 -10.35 -9.12 -5.86
C TYR A 297 -9.09 -9.95 -6.08
N THR A 298 -7.91 -9.36 -5.84
CA THR A 298 -6.62 -10.01 -6.08
C THR A 298 -5.46 -9.26 -5.42
N SER A 299 -4.27 -9.85 -5.44
CA SER A 299 -3.04 -9.16 -5.07
C SER A 299 -1.84 -9.68 -5.87
N TRP A 300 -0.79 -8.87 -5.95
CA TRP A 300 0.49 -9.23 -6.57
C TRP A 300 1.62 -8.95 -5.59
N LEU A 301 2.58 -9.87 -5.46
CA LEU A 301 3.74 -9.72 -4.57
C LEU A 301 5.02 -9.74 -5.39
N SER A 302 5.88 -8.74 -5.19
CA SER A 302 7.25 -8.71 -5.74
C SER A 302 8.26 -8.63 -4.60
N SER A 303 9.29 -9.49 -4.66
CA SER A 303 10.22 -9.73 -3.55
C SER A 303 11.64 -10.06 -4.03
N PRO A 304 12.66 -9.23 -3.74
CA PRO A 304 12.59 -7.80 -3.40
C PRO A 304 12.33 -6.96 -4.67
N ILE A 305 11.85 -5.72 -4.49
CA ILE A 305 11.66 -4.80 -5.64
C ILE A 305 12.09 -3.35 -5.35
N LEU A 306 12.18 -2.95 -4.08
CA LEU A 306 12.48 -1.58 -3.68
C LEU A 306 13.76 -1.53 -2.83
N THR A 307 14.63 -0.56 -3.09
CA THR A 307 15.78 -0.24 -2.23
C THR A 307 15.54 1.09 -1.53
N ILE A 308 15.51 1.07 -0.19
CA ILE A 308 15.51 2.29 0.63
C ILE A 308 16.95 2.58 1.04
N GLN A 309 17.47 3.76 0.68
CA GLN A 309 18.83 4.21 0.98
C GLN A 309 18.84 5.50 1.81
N ALA A 310 19.97 5.78 2.46
CA ALA A 310 20.17 7.02 3.19
C ALA A 310 20.01 8.23 2.26
N GLN A 311 19.36 9.29 2.76
CA GLN A 311 19.37 10.58 2.09
C GLN A 311 20.79 11.18 2.17
N THR A 312 21.29 11.69 1.04
CA THR A 312 22.65 12.26 0.99
C THR A 312 22.72 13.55 0.19
N GLY A 313 23.80 14.31 0.38
CA GLY A 313 24.12 15.51 -0.39
C GLY A 313 25.62 15.74 -0.51
N THR A 314 26.03 16.95 -0.90
CA THR A 314 27.45 17.29 -1.15
C THR A 314 27.93 18.40 -0.21
N ILE A 315 29.04 18.14 0.49
CA ILE A 315 29.73 19.13 1.32
C ILE A 315 30.99 19.58 0.60
N SER A 316 31.18 20.89 0.45
CA SER A 316 32.43 21.46 -0.05
C SER A 316 33.06 22.38 0.99
N VAL A 317 34.38 22.46 1.00
CA VAL A 317 35.16 23.39 1.82
C VAL A 317 36.11 24.16 0.92
N THR A 318 36.12 25.48 1.07
CA THR A 318 37.04 26.39 0.36
C THR A 318 37.86 27.17 1.36
N THR A 319 39.18 27.25 1.15
CA THR A 319 40.06 28.08 1.97
C THR A 319 40.99 28.92 1.10
N ASN A 320 41.45 30.04 1.62
CA ASN A 320 42.46 30.88 0.97
C ASN A 320 43.91 30.44 1.27
N ASN A 321 44.12 29.36 2.05
CA ASN A 321 45.44 28.90 2.46
C ASN A 321 45.63 27.40 2.12
N PRO A 322 46.57 27.02 1.24
CA PRO A 322 46.78 25.64 0.83
C PRO A 322 47.24 24.70 1.96
N SER A 323 47.76 25.25 3.06
CA SER A 323 48.16 24.49 4.25
C SER A 323 47.03 24.34 5.28
N ALA A 324 45.85 24.91 5.02
CA ALA A 324 44.72 24.78 5.93
C ALA A 324 44.31 23.32 6.11
N THR A 325 44.01 22.95 7.35
CA THR A 325 43.35 21.68 7.70
C THR A 325 42.08 21.98 8.48
N PHE A 326 41.09 21.11 8.38
CA PHE A 326 39.79 21.32 9.00
C PHE A 326 39.10 19.99 9.32
N THR A 327 38.16 20.05 10.26
CA THR A 327 37.27 18.95 10.62
C THR A 327 35.83 19.40 10.45
N VAL A 328 35.05 18.63 9.69
CA VAL A 328 33.60 18.80 9.53
C VAL A 328 32.90 17.71 10.33
N THR A 329 32.11 18.11 11.33
CA THR A 329 31.45 17.21 12.29
C THR A 329 29.94 17.34 12.18
N GLY A 330 29.23 16.21 12.12
CA GLY A 330 27.77 16.15 12.04
C GLY A 330 27.29 14.71 12.07
N PRO A 331 26.26 14.33 11.27
CA PRO A 331 25.86 12.93 11.08
C PRO A 331 27.00 11.97 10.70
N ALA A 332 28.03 12.50 10.05
CA ALA A 332 29.32 11.84 9.84
C ALA A 332 30.45 12.85 10.09
N THR A 333 31.66 12.36 10.38
CA THR A 333 32.84 13.21 10.59
C THR A 333 33.81 13.06 9.43
N TYR A 334 34.29 14.19 8.91
CA TYR A 334 35.25 14.26 7.82
C TYR A 334 36.41 15.17 8.20
N THR A 335 37.63 14.78 7.87
CA THR A 335 38.82 15.64 7.93
C THR A 335 39.31 15.94 6.52
N GLY A 336 39.83 17.14 6.32
CA GLY A 336 40.31 17.57 5.02
C GLY A 336 41.37 18.66 5.14
N SER A 337 41.98 18.98 3.99
CA SER A 337 43.00 20.02 3.90
C SER A 337 42.99 20.70 2.53
N GLY A 338 43.72 21.80 2.41
CA GLY A 338 43.93 22.53 1.17
C GLY A 338 42.93 23.64 0.91
N SER A 339 43.09 24.27 -0.25
CA SER A 339 42.25 25.39 -0.71
C SER A 339 40.87 24.96 -1.21
N SER A 340 40.72 23.69 -1.61
CA SER A 340 39.44 23.13 -2.07
C SER A 340 39.33 21.66 -1.69
N TRP A 341 38.19 21.29 -1.15
CA TRP A 341 37.85 19.91 -0.79
C TRP A 341 36.36 19.69 -1.01
N THR A 342 35.97 18.49 -1.43
CA THR A 342 34.56 18.13 -1.64
C THR A 342 34.31 16.69 -1.22
N ARG A 343 33.18 16.48 -0.56
CA ARG A 343 32.65 15.17 -0.19
C ARG A 343 31.22 15.01 -0.70
N ALA A 344 31.08 14.17 -1.71
CA ALA A 344 29.78 13.68 -2.17
C ALA A 344 29.22 12.61 -1.21
N ASN A 345 27.92 12.36 -1.31
CA ASN A 345 27.19 11.34 -0.56
C ASN A 345 27.32 11.47 0.96
N ALA A 346 27.43 12.70 1.48
CA ALA A 346 27.39 12.95 2.91
C ALA A 346 25.94 12.81 3.41
N PRO A 347 25.66 12.11 4.52
CA PRO A 347 24.31 12.00 5.05
C PRO A 347 23.70 13.36 5.34
N VAL A 348 22.40 13.52 5.08
CA VAL A 348 21.69 14.76 5.41
C VAL A 348 21.73 15.07 6.91
N GLY A 349 21.71 16.36 7.26
CA GLY A 349 21.74 16.83 8.64
C GLY A 349 22.62 18.06 8.83
N THR A 350 22.74 18.53 10.07
CA THR A 350 23.54 19.72 10.39
C THR A 350 25.00 19.33 10.60
N TYR A 351 25.89 20.02 9.88
CA TYR A 351 27.34 19.89 10.02
C TYR A 351 27.92 21.20 10.54
N SER A 352 28.94 21.09 11.38
CA SER A 352 29.79 22.20 11.83
C SER A 352 31.21 22.01 11.33
N ILE A 353 31.86 23.09 10.90
CA ILE A 353 33.28 23.07 10.53
C ILE A 353 34.13 23.74 11.61
N THR A 354 35.28 23.14 11.90
CA THR A 354 36.34 23.73 12.71
C THR A 354 37.63 23.75 11.88
N PHE A 355 38.23 24.92 11.74
CA PHE A 355 39.50 25.10 11.05
C PHE A 355 40.65 24.98 12.05
N ALA A 356 41.72 24.27 11.68
CA ALA A 356 42.92 24.22 12.50
C ALA A 356 43.69 25.55 12.44
N SER A 357 44.38 25.88 13.53
CA SER A 357 45.24 27.06 13.58
C SER A 357 46.46 26.90 12.67
N ILE A 358 46.90 28.03 12.12
CA ILE A 358 48.13 28.15 11.33
C ILE A 358 48.93 29.27 11.99
N SER A 359 50.20 29.02 12.29
CA SER A 359 51.11 30.02 12.87
C SER A 359 51.14 31.30 12.03
N GLY A 360 51.10 32.46 12.69
CA GLY A 360 51.04 33.78 12.07
C GLY A 360 49.70 34.16 11.42
N LYS A 361 48.63 33.35 11.58
CA LYS A 361 47.31 33.64 10.98
C LYS A 361 46.17 33.61 12.00
N ASN A 362 45.21 34.52 11.85
CA ASN A 362 43.93 34.44 12.55
C ASN A 362 43.11 33.26 11.99
N THR A 363 42.63 32.39 12.88
CA THR A 363 41.86 31.20 12.50
C THR A 363 40.41 31.57 12.18
N PRO A 364 39.82 31.10 11.06
CA PRO A 364 38.42 31.35 10.75
C PRO A 364 37.49 30.78 11.83
N SER A 365 36.42 31.48 12.15
CA SER A 365 35.43 31.01 13.13
C SER A 365 34.67 29.78 12.66
N ASP A 366 34.28 28.94 13.62
CA ASP A 366 33.45 27.77 13.38
C ASP A 366 32.06 28.20 12.89
N THR A 367 31.54 27.45 11.92
CA THR A 367 30.20 27.70 11.36
C THR A 367 29.44 26.40 11.17
N SER A 368 28.11 26.47 11.23
CA SER A 368 27.23 25.32 11.02
C SER A 368 26.30 25.54 9.83
N LYS A 369 26.05 24.49 9.05
CA LYS A 369 25.11 24.48 7.91
C LYS A 369 24.35 23.16 7.87
N THR A 370 23.08 23.21 7.45
CA THR A 370 22.24 22.02 7.30
C THR A 370 22.27 21.53 5.85
N LEU A 371 22.70 20.29 5.66
CA LEU A 371 22.66 19.59 4.38
C LEU A 371 21.30 18.93 4.18
N THR A 372 20.59 19.31 3.13
CA THR A 372 19.31 18.72 2.71
C THR A 372 19.52 17.60 1.68
N ASN A 373 18.50 16.77 1.45
CA ASN A 373 18.56 15.66 0.50
C ASN A 373 18.84 16.18 -0.93
N GLY A 374 19.86 15.62 -1.59
CA GLY A 374 20.36 16.08 -2.90
C GLY A 374 20.98 17.48 -2.90
N GLY A 375 20.99 18.17 -1.76
CA GLY A 375 21.49 19.53 -1.62
C GLY A 375 23.01 19.61 -1.56
N SER A 376 23.52 20.84 -1.56
CA SER A 376 24.93 21.09 -1.31
C SER A 376 25.14 22.23 -0.32
N ILE A 377 26.10 22.06 0.57
CA ILE A 377 26.57 23.10 1.49
C ILE A 377 28.05 23.38 1.23
N THR A 378 28.44 24.64 1.34
CA THR A 378 29.83 25.07 1.21
C THR A 378 30.27 25.79 2.48
N PHE A 379 31.35 25.34 3.11
CA PHE A 379 32.02 26.08 4.16
C PHE A 379 33.20 26.86 3.58
N SER A 380 33.40 28.10 4.04
CA SER A 380 34.47 28.96 3.57
C SER A 380 35.29 29.47 4.74
N GLY A 381 36.60 29.20 4.73
CA GLY A 381 37.55 29.66 5.74
C GLY A 381 38.52 30.67 5.14
N THR A 382 38.60 31.87 5.73
CA THR A 382 39.56 32.90 5.31
C THR A 382 40.55 33.15 6.44
N TYR A 383 41.79 32.72 6.25
CA TYR A 383 42.92 33.03 7.13
C TYR A 383 43.42 34.42 6.78
N THR A 384 43.42 35.32 7.75
CA THR A 384 44.09 36.62 7.64
C THR A 384 45.40 36.57 8.39
N ASP A 385 46.39 37.33 7.96
CA ASP A 385 47.58 37.54 8.76
C ASP A 385 47.16 38.09 10.13
N VAL A 386 47.76 37.56 11.19
CA VAL A 386 47.79 38.31 12.44
C VAL A 386 48.57 39.56 12.09
N GLY A 387 47.89 40.73 12.09
CA GLY A 387 48.50 41.97 11.61
C GLY A 387 49.85 42.15 12.27
N THR A 388 50.90 42.48 11.49
CA THR A 388 52.27 42.55 11.99
C THR A 388 52.32 43.40 13.25
N ILE A 389 52.44 42.74 14.40
CA ILE A 389 52.57 43.43 15.66
C ILE A 389 54.04 43.83 15.73
N VAL A 390 54.30 45.13 15.76
CA VAL A 390 55.68 45.63 15.91
C VAL A 390 56.21 45.07 17.22
N GLY A 391 57.30 44.31 17.17
CA GLY A 391 57.87 43.68 18.36
C GLY A 391 57.56 42.18 18.54
N ASP A 392 56.55 41.61 17.87
CA ASP A 392 56.26 40.17 17.89
C ASP A 392 57.25 39.46 16.96
N LEU A 393 58.28 38.84 17.54
CA LEU A 393 59.39 38.22 16.83
C LEU A 393 59.11 36.76 16.50
N ASN A 394 58.26 36.09 17.29
CA ASN A 394 57.93 34.69 17.15
C ASN A 394 56.68 34.45 16.27
N GLY A 395 55.92 35.51 15.97
CA GLY A 395 54.76 35.53 15.09
C GLY A 395 53.53 34.85 15.68
N ASP A 396 53.41 34.78 17.01
CA ASP A 396 52.29 34.15 17.70
C ASP A 396 51.10 35.09 17.95
N GLY A 397 51.24 36.37 17.60
CA GLY A 397 50.22 37.39 17.75
C GLY A 397 50.22 38.07 19.12
N LYS A 398 51.27 37.87 19.91
CA LYS A 398 51.54 38.59 21.14
C LYS A 398 52.96 39.13 21.12
N VAL A 399 53.20 40.21 21.85
CA VAL A 399 54.57 40.58 22.22
C VAL A 399 54.81 40.03 23.61
N ASP A 400 55.83 39.19 23.77
CA ASP A 400 56.27 38.65 25.05
C ASP A 400 57.37 39.52 25.69
N MET A 401 57.64 39.33 26.99
CA MET A 401 58.64 40.14 27.71
C MET A 401 60.06 39.97 27.15
N ASP A 402 60.42 38.77 26.68
CA ASP A 402 61.70 38.52 26.03
C ASP A 402 61.83 39.25 24.69
N GLU A 403 60.72 39.43 23.98
CA GLU A 403 60.69 40.20 22.73
C GLU A 403 60.80 41.71 22.96
N ILE A 404 60.24 42.22 24.07
CA ILE A 404 60.51 43.58 24.54
C ILE A 404 61.99 43.80 24.82
N PHE A 405 62.67 42.84 25.47
CA PHE A 405 64.11 42.96 25.70
C PHE A 405 64.90 42.95 24.39
N ILE A 406 64.50 42.13 23.42
CA ILE A 406 65.14 42.15 22.09
C ILE A 406 64.89 43.48 21.36
N ALA A 407 63.72 44.09 21.50
CA ALA A 407 63.44 45.41 20.92
C ALA A 407 64.34 46.51 21.53
N ILE A 408 64.59 46.45 22.84
CA ILE A 408 65.51 47.35 23.55
C ILE A 408 66.96 47.13 23.09
N ASP A 409 67.39 45.87 22.95
CA ASP A 409 68.74 45.54 22.48
C ASP A 409 68.97 46.04 21.04
N LYS A 410 67.97 45.89 20.17
CA LYS A 410 68.03 46.41 18.80
C LYS A 410 68.17 47.93 18.74
N PHE A 411 67.49 48.65 19.64
CA PHE A 411 67.62 50.11 19.74
C PHE A 411 69.00 50.51 20.26
N ALA A 412 69.50 49.83 21.29
CA ALA A 412 70.84 50.07 21.81
C ALA A 412 71.93 49.80 20.75
N ALA A 413 71.69 48.83 19.86
CA ALA A 413 72.54 48.53 18.72
C ALA A 413 72.35 49.50 17.52
N GLY A 414 71.42 50.45 17.60
CA GLY A 414 71.12 51.42 16.53
C GLY A 414 70.44 50.83 15.30
N THR A 415 69.85 49.64 15.43
CA THR A 415 69.21 48.91 14.32
C THR A 415 67.72 49.20 14.16
N VAL A 416 67.11 49.84 15.16
CA VAL A 416 65.74 50.37 15.16
C VAL A 416 65.72 51.71 15.89
N ASP A 417 64.65 52.48 15.74
CA ASP A 417 64.45 53.76 16.44
C ASP A 417 63.57 53.63 17.68
N MET A 418 63.34 54.75 18.37
CA MET A 418 62.52 54.82 19.58
C MET A 418 61.05 54.52 19.30
N ASP A 419 60.57 54.83 18.09
CA ASP A 419 59.18 54.58 17.66
C ASP A 419 58.92 53.07 17.57
N TYR A 420 59.91 52.29 17.13
CA TYR A 420 59.83 50.83 17.16
C TYR A 420 59.67 50.27 18.59
N ILE A 421 60.41 50.81 19.58
CA ILE A 421 60.28 50.38 20.98
C ILE A 421 58.89 50.71 21.52
N PHE A 422 58.41 51.94 21.30
CA PHE A 422 57.08 52.33 21.79
C PHE A 422 55.98 51.50 21.16
N ALA A 423 56.06 51.23 19.86
CA ALA A 423 55.11 50.35 19.20
C ALA A 423 55.15 48.90 19.76
N ALA A 424 56.32 48.37 20.12
CA ALA A 424 56.46 47.07 20.77
C ALA A 424 55.90 47.04 22.20
N ILE A 425 56.13 48.11 22.98
CA ILE A 425 55.59 48.23 24.35
C ILE A 425 54.06 48.40 24.32
N ASP A 426 53.53 49.23 23.41
CA ASP A 426 52.10 49.43 23.24
C ASP A 426 51.42 48.12 22.82
N ALA A 427 52.07 47.36 21.94
CA ALA A 427 51.63 46.03 21.55
C ALA A 427 51.66 45.03 22.72
N PHE A 428 52.76 44.96 23.47
CA PHE A 428 52.87 44.14 24.69
C PHE A 428 51.74 44.45 25.68
N ALA A 429 51.47 45.74 25.91
CA ALA A 429 50.39 46.18 26.78
C ALA A 429 48.98 45.84 26.24
N ALA A 430 48.82 45.72 24.92
CA ALA A 430 47.56 45.36 24.28
C ALA A 430 47.31 43.84 24.19
N THR A 431 48.37 43.02 24.24
CA THR A 431 48.31 41.55 24.09
C THR A 431 48.56 40.76 25.40
N ALA A 432 48.97 41.44 26.47
CA ALA A 432 49.26 40.87 27.80
C ALA A 432 48.05 40.26 28.52
#